data_AF-A0A836RWC4-F1
#
_entry.id   AF-A0A836RWC4-F1
#
_cell.length_a   1.000
_cell.length_b   1.000
_cell.length_c   1.000
_cell.angle_alpha   90.00
_cell.angle_beta   90.00
_cell.angle_gamma   90.00
#
_symmetry.space_group_name_H-M   'P 1'
#
loop_
_entity.id
_entity.type
_entity.pdbx_description
1 polymer ?
#
loop_
_entity_poly.entity_id
_entity_poly.type
_entity_poly.pdbx_seq_one_letter_code
_entity_poly.pdbx_strand_id
1 'polypeptide(L)'
;MLVLARVYNCKRNVARHYVFVENVARLTNSVRRNIEDLTEKFKAVPADPRSMLESLSGHGAVPILEGCREVLEESLDVLIIESFNNAVAPYMRVVDLVDFFIIVAPGRLMLYSGDRLRNVYSILGGASRVDRLLSVLSRSLVTLELPLVESPTELAQYLSPAAEAIAP
;
A
#
# COMPACT_ATOMS: atom_id res chain seq x y z
N MET A 1 -10.68 0.17 12.28
CA MET A 1 -10.21 0.01 13.68
C MET A 1 -8.86 -0.68 13.62
N LEU A 2 -7.80 -0.04 14.11
CA LEU A 2 -6.46 -0.64 14.18
C LEU A 2 -6.33 -1.48 15.44
N VAL A 3 -5.87 -2.72 15.32
CA VAL A 3 -5.78 -3.67 16.45
C VAL A 3 -4.33 -4.09 16.67
N LEU A 4 -3.63 -4.38 15.57
CA LEU A 4 -2.19 -4.61 15.53
C LEU A 4 -1.60 -3.75 14.41
N ALA A 5 -0.34 -3.35 14.58
CA ALA A 5 0.45 -2.76 13.52
C ALA A 5 1.89 -3.24 13.60
N ARG A 6 2.57 -3.31 12.45
CA ARG A 6 4.00 -3.52 12.35
C ARG A 6 4.60 -2.37 11.58
N VAL A 7 5.64 -1.75 12.13
CA VAL A 7 6.46 -0.75 11.42
C VAL A 7 7.83 -1.36 11.21
N TYR A 8 8.28 -1.35 9.96
CA TYR A 8 9.58 -1.87 9.58
C TYR A 8 10.49 -0.74 9.10
N ASN A 9 11.73 -0.72 9.58
CA ASN A 9 12.77 0.19 9.12
C ASN A 9 13.86 -0.62 8.44
N CYS A 10 13.92 -0.55 7.10
CA CYS A 10 14.84 -1.37 6.30
C CYS A 10 16.30 -0.97 6.52
N LYS A 11 16.61 0.34 6.58
CA LYS A 11 17.97 0.83 6.85
C LYS A 11 18.54 0.36 8.18
N ARG A 12 17.68 0.22 9.19
CA ARG A 12 18.07 -0.28 10.52
C ARG A 12 17.86 -1.78 10.68
N ASN A 13 17.24 -2.44 9.71
CA ASN A 13 16.83 -3.84 9.76
C ASN A 13 16.02 -4.20 11.04
N VAL A 14 15.08 -3.33 11.44
CA VAL A 14 14.32 -3.47 12.69
C VAL A 14 12.83 -3.44 12.44
N ALA A 15 12.12 -4.43 12.98
CA ALA A 15 10.65 -4.47 13.07
C ALA A 15 10.18 -4.08 14.47
N ARG A 16 9.16 -3.23 14.56
CA ARG A 16 8.43 -2.97 15.81
C ARG A 16 6.97 -3.33 15.63
N HIS A 17 6.44 -4.07 16.60
CA HIS A 17 5.04 -4.48 16.64
C HIS A 17 4.30 -3.67 17.70
N TYR A 18 3.08 -3.28 17.39
CA TYR A 18 2.24 -2.43 18.22
C TYR A 18 0.87 -3.05 18.42
N VAL A 19 0.31 -2.90 19.61
CA VAL A 19 -1.04 -3.34 19.96
C VAL A 19 -1.87 -2.16 20.47
N PHE A 20 -3.12 -2.06 20.02
CA PHE A 20 -4.04 -0.99 20.42
C PHE A 20 -5.04 -1.54 21.44
N VAL A 21 -4.65 -1.55 22.71
CA VAL A 21 -5.35 -2.26 23.80
C VAL A 21 -6.84 -1.90 23.89
N GLU A 22 -7.18 -0.61 23.76
CA GLU A 22 -8.57 -0.14 23.78
C GLU A 22 -9.43 -0.75 22.66
N ASN A 23 -8.84 -0.96 21.49
CA ASN A 23 -9.51 -1.58 20.34
C ASN A 23 -9.62 -3.10 20.51
N VAL A 24 -8.62 -3.73 21.13
CA VAL A 24 -8.64 -5.17 21.47
C VAL A 24 -9.79 -5.49 22.44
N ALA A 25 -10.04 -4.62 23.41
CA ALA A 25 -11.12 -4.77 24.39
C ALA A 25 -12.52 -4.77 23.76
N ARG A 26 -12.67 -4.24 22.54
CA ARG A 26 -13.94 -4.19 21.80
C ARG A 26 -14.18 -5.42 20.92
N LEU A 27 -13.21 -6.32 20.83
CA LEU A 27 -13.31 -7.55 20.05
C LEU A 27 -14.12 -8.61 20.81
N THR A 28 -14.73 -9.52 20.03
CA THR A 28 -15.32 -10.75 20.56
C THR A 28 -14.24 -11.62 21.23
N ASN A 29 -14.64 -12.45 22.18
CA ASN A 29 -13.70 -13.26 22.98
C ASN A 29 -12.80 -14.16 22.11
N SER A 30 -13.32 -14.74 21.03
CA SER A 30 -12.54 -15.58 20.12
C SER A 30 -11.44 -14.80 19.40
N VAL A 31 -11.78 -13.65 18.82
CA VAL A 31 -10.81 -12.80 18.11
C VAL A 31 -9.82 -12.19 19.09
N ARG A 32 -10.30 -11.75 20.26
CA ARG A 32 -9.44 -11.18 21.31
C ARG A 32 -8.32 -12.12 21.70
N ARG A 33 -8.63 -13.39 22.01
CA ARG A 33 -7.61 -14.39 22.39
C ARG A 33 -6.55 -14.59 21.31
N ASN A 34 -6.97 -14.63 20.04
CA ASN A 34 -6.04 -14.73 18.92
C ASN A 34 -5.11 -13.50 18.85
N ILE A 35 -5.64 -12.30 19.07
CA ILE A 35 -4.85 -11.06 19.06
C ILE A 35 -3.91 -10.98 20.27
N GLU A 36 -4.34 -11.42 21.45
CA GLU A 36 -3.51 -11.48 22.66
C GLU A 36 -2.33 -12.44 22.47
N ASP A 37 -2.58 -13.64 21.91
CA ASP A 37 -1.53 -14.61 21.56
C ASP A 37 -0.53 -14.04 20.54
N LEU A 38 -1.01 -13.34 19.50
CA LEU A 38 -0.12 -12.67 18.54
C LEU A 38 0.69 -11.53 19.20
N THR A 39 0.07 -10.78 20.10
CA THR A 39 0.71 -9.68 20.83
C THR A 39 1.87 -10.19 21.68
N GLU A 40 1.67 -11.30 22.39
CA GLU A 40 2.71 -11.96 23.18
C GLU A 40 3.84 -12.48 22.29
N LYS A 41 3.51 -13.24 21.23
CA LYS A 41 4.49 -13.82 20.30
C LYS A 41 5.36 -12.77 19.63
N PHE A 42 4.76 -11.66 19.19
CA PHE A 42 5.46 -10.57 18.51
C PHE A 42 6.07 -9.55 19.48
N LYS A 43 5.89 -9.73 20.79
CA LYS A 43 6.30 -8.77 21.84
C LYS A 43 5.81 -7.36 21.51
N ALA A 44 4.56 -7.25 21.06
CA ALA A 44 4.00 -6.00 20.60
C ALA A 44 3.81 -5.03 21.77
N VAL A 45 4.18 -3.77 21.57
CA VAL A 45 4.10 -2.73 22.60
C VAL A 45 2.77 -1.97 22.49
N PRO A 46 2.15 -1.58 23.61
CA PRO A 46 0.96 -0.74 23.57
C PRO A 46 1.20 0.57 22.81
N ALA A 47 0.25 0.96 21.97
CA ALA A 47 0.27 2.22 21.25
C ALA A 47 -1.10 2.90 21.27
N ASP A 48 -1.08 4.22 21.16
CA ASP A 48 -2.26 5.04 20.91
C ASP A 48 -2.57 5.10 19.40
N PRO A 49 -3.82 4.82 18.96
CA PRO A 49 -4.18 4.88 17.55
C PRO A 49 -3.96 6.25 16.91
N ARG A 50 -4.21 7.35 17.64
CA ARG A 50 -4.06 8.71 17.09
C ARG A 50 -2.59 9.03 16.88
N SER A 51 -1.74 8.79 17.89
CA SER A 51 -0.29 8.98 17.77
C SER A 51 0.32 8.12 16.66
N MET A 52 -0.15 6.87 16.48
CA MET A 52 0.31 6.05 15.35
C MET A 52 -0.08 6.67 14.00
N LEU A 53 -1.36 7.04 13.84
CA LEU A 53 -1.84 7.66 12.60
C LEU A 53 -1.13 8.98 12.31
N GLU A 54 -0.87 9.79 13.32
CA GLU A 54 -0.06 11.02 13.21
C GLU A 54 1.38 10.72 12.81
N SER A 55 1.99 9.67 13.37
CA SER A 55 3.34 9.26 12.98
C SER A 55 3.42 8.78 11.53
N LEU A 56 2.38 8.07 11.06
CA LEU A 56 2.26 7.56 9.69
C LEU A 56 1.93 8.68 8.69
N SER A 57 1.11 9.64 9.09
CA SER A 57 0.71 10.79 8.26
C SER A 57 1.70 11.94 8.33
N GLY A 58 2.60 11.91 9.31
CA GLY A 58 3.57 12.95 9.59
C GLY A 58 4.86 12.81 8.78
N HIS A 59 5.69 13.84 8.86
CA HIS A 59 6.98 13.90 8.19
C HIS A 59 7.95 12.80 8.64
N GLY A 60 7.69 12.12 9.76
CA GLY A 60 8.55 11.06 10.30
C GLY A 60 8.45 9.72 9.56
N ALA A 61 7.32 9.41 8.93
CA ALA A 61 7.17 8.17 8.16
C ALA A 61 7.88 8.23 6.80
N VAL A 62 7.92 9.40 6.17
CA VAL A 62 8.52 9.58 4.83
C VAL A 62 9.99 9.12 4.78
N PRO A 63 10.89 9.52 5.69
CA PRO A 63 12.27 9.04 5.68
C PRO A 63 12.40 7.52 5.86
N ILE A 64 11.48 6.89 6.60
CA ILE A 64 11.49 5.43 6.80
C ILE A 64 11.09 4.72 5.50
N LEU A 65 10.01 5.18 4.86
CA LEU A 65 9.51 4.62 3.61
C LEU A 65 10.49 4.82 2.46
N GLU A 66 11.08 6.02 2.35
CA GLU A 66 12.17 6.31 1.40
C GLU A 66 13.39 5.42 1.64
N GLY A 67 13.82 5.29 2.90
CA GLY A 67 14.94 4.42 3.21
C GLY A 67 14.66 2.95 2.91
N CYS A 68 13.40 2.51 2.99
CA CYS A 68 13.01 1.19 2.56
C CYS A 68 13.01 1.03 1.04
N ARG A 69 12.47 2.01 0.32
CA ARG A 69 12.49 2.03 -1.15
C ARG A 69 13.93 1.93 -1.67
N GLU A 70 14.84 2.76 -1.19
CA GLU A 70 16.25 2.77 -1.61
C GLU A 70 16.92 1.40 -1.42
N VAL A 71 16.74 0.78 -0.25
CA VAL A 71 17.30 -0.56 0.03
C VAL A 71 16.70 -1.65 -0.87
N LEU A 72 15.41 -1.54 -1.18
CA LEU A 72 14.74 -2.52 -2.03
C LEU A 72 15.15 -2.37 -3.51
N GLU A 73 15.24 -1.16 -4.02
CA GLU A 73 15.66 -0.87 -5.40
C GLU A 73 17.10 -1.31 -5.71
N GLU A 74 17.99 -1.36 -4.71
CA GLU A 74 19.35 -1.88 -4.90
C GLU A 74 19.41 -3.37 -5.28
N SER A 75 18.35 -4.13 -4.99
CA SER A 75 18.36 -5.59 -5.06
C SER A 75 17.24 -6.21 -5.90
N LEU A 76 16.28 -5.40 -6.35
CA LEU A 76 15.08 -5.87 -7.05
C LEU A 76 14.99 -5.25 -8.44
N ASP A 77 14.71 -6.08 -9.44
CA ASP A 77 14.41 -5.61 -10.80
C ASP A 77 13.04 -4.92 -10.88
N VAL A 78 12.10 -5.32 -10.00
CA VAL A 78 10.74 -4.79 -9.95
C VAL A 78 10.33 -4.55 -8.50
N LEU A 79 9.89 -3.32 -8.20
CA LEU A 79 9.34 -2.93 -6.91
C LEU A 79 7.85 -2.61 -7.04
N ILE A 80 7.01 -3.46 -6.44
CA ILE A 80 5.56 -3.23 -6.35
C ILE A 80 5.25 -2.55 -5.02
N ILE A 81 4.63 -1.37 -5.09
CA ILE A 81 4.23 -0.58 -3.91
C ILE A 81 2.70 -0.51 -3.86
N GLU A 82 2.11 -1.12 -2.83
CA GLU A 82 0.67 -1.03 -2.59
C GLU A 82 0.35 0.15 -1.66
N SER A 83 -0.63 0.96 -2.04
CA SER A 83 -1.17 2.04 -1.22
C SER A 83 -2.13 1.51 -0.16
N PHE A 84 -2.24 2.22 0.98
CA PHE A 84 -3.23 1.88 1.98
C PHE A 84 -4.64 2.29 1.54
N ASN A 85 -5.51 1.32 1.28
CA ASN A 85 -6.91 1.54 0.90
C ASN A 85 -6.99 2.42 -0.37
N ASN A 86 -7.92 3.38 -0.41
CA ASN A 86 -8.12 4.27 -1.56
C ASN A 86 -7.11 5.42 -1.68
N ALA A 87 -5.97 5.39 -0.97
CA ALA A 87 -4.93 6.38 -1.17
C ALA A 87 -4.26 6.19 -2.54
N VAL A 88 -3.94 7.27 -3.26
CA VAL A 88 -3.24 7.17 -4.55
C VAL A 88 -1.79 6.71 -4.38
N ALA A 89 -1.16 7.14 -3.30
CA ALA A 89 0.22 6.81 -2.98
C ALA A 89 0.36 6.64 -1.46
N PRO A 90 1.18 5.70 -0.97
CA PRO A 90 1.42 5.53 0.47
C PRO A 90 2.14 6.72 1.11
N TYR A 91 2.87 7.52 0.33
CA TYR A 91 3.52 8.75 0.76
C TYR A 91 3.80 9.67 -0.44
N MET A 92 3.91 10.98 -0.21
CA MET A 92 3.94 12.00 -1.27
C MET A 92 5.05 11.79 -2.33
N ARG A 93 6.28 11.52 -1.88
CA ARG A 93 7.46 11.49 -2.75
C ARG A 93 7.54 10.29 -3.69
N VAL A 94 6.80 9.21 -3.41
CA VAL A 94 6.84 8.01 -4.26
C VAL A 94 6.29 8.28 -5.66
N VAL A 95 5.36 9.23 -5.80
CA VAL A 95 4.68 9.55 -7.07
C VAL A 95 5.67 9.95 -8.16
N ASP A 96 6.75 10.62 -7.78
CA ASP A 96 7.78 11.08 -8.73
C ASP A 96 8.62 9.94 -9.30
N LEU A 97 8.59 8.77 -8.66
CA LEU A 97 9.44 7.61 -8.94
C LEU A 97 8.67 6.43 -9.53
N VAL A 98 7.35 6.56 -9.69
CA VAL A 98 6.52 5.51 -10.26
C VAL A 98 6.67 5.50 -11.78
N ASP A 99 7.05 4.35 -12.35
CA ASP A 99 7.04 4.13 -13.81
C ASP A 99 5.64 3.79 -14.32
N PHE A 100 4.91 2.97 -13.55
CA PHE A 100 3.57 2.51 -13.87
C PHE A 100 2.69 2.48 -12.62
N PHE A 101 1.44 2.93 -12.78
CA PHE A 101 0.44 2.93 -11.72
C PHE A 101 -0.74 2.05 -12.11
N ILE A 102 -1.13 1.16 -11.20
CA ILE A 102 -2.21 0.21 -11.41
C ILE A 102 -3.38 0.57 -10.50
N ILE A 103 -4.56 0.75 -11.09
CA ILE A 103 -5.82 0.80 -10.34
C ILE A 103 -6.47 -0.57 -10.40
N VAL A 104 -6.70 -1.15 -9.22
CA VAL A 104 -7.48 -2.37 -9.06
C VAL A 104 -8.89 -2.00 -8.64
N ALA A 105 -9.89 -2.46 -9.39
CA ALA A 105 -11.30 -2.31 -9.09
C ALA A 105 -12.00 -3.68 -9.17
N PRO A 106 -13.22 -3.83 -8.62
CA PRO A 106 -13.96 -5.08 -8.74
C PRO A 106 -14.08 -5.52 -10.21
N GLY A 107 -13.58 -6.70 -10.53
CA GLY A 107 -13.62 -7.30 -11.86
C GLY A 107 -12.71 -6.67 -12.91
N ARG A 108 -11.84 -5.70 -12.57
CA ARG A 108 -10.98 -5.06 -13.57
C ARG A 108 -9.69 -4.48 -13.01
N LEU A 109 -8.69 -4.37 -13.87
CA LEU A 109 -7.41 -3.73 -13.62
C LEU A 109 -7.13 -2.71 -14.72
N MET A 110 -6.65 -1.53 -14.34
CA MET A 110 -6.32 -0.45 -15.27
C MET A 110 -4.87 -0.01 -15.05
N LEU A 111 -4.05 -0.15 -16.09
CA LEU A 111 -2.64 0.25 -16.10
C LEU A 111 -2.50 1.66 -16.67
N TYR A 112 -1.73 2.50 -16.00
CA TYR A 112 -1.41 3.86 -16.41
C TYR A 112 0.10 4.10 -16.36
N SER A 113 0.59 5.02 -17.19
CA SER A 113 1.98 5.50 -17.06
C SER A 113 2.14 6.37 -15.82
N GLY A 114 3.35 6.36 -15.27
CA GLY A 114 3.77 7.21 -14.17
C GLY A 114 3.63 8.71 -14.48
N ASP A 115 3.89 9.12 -15.72
CA ASP A 115 3.71 10.52 -16.14
C ASP A 115 2.26 10.97 -15.95
N ARG A 116 1.31 10.07 -16.21
CA ARG A 116 -0.10 10.40 -16.00
C ARG A 116 -0.44 10.53 -14.54
N LEU A 117 0.12 9.66 -13.70
CA LEU A 117 -0.01 9.78 -12.25
C LEU A 117 0.51 11.14 -11.78
N ARG A 118 1.74 11.52 -12.15
CA ARG A 118 2.36 12.81 -11.81
C ARG A 118 1.52 14.01 -12.25
N ASN A 119 1.00 13.98 -13.49
CA ASN A 119 0.16 15.04 -14.03
C ASN A 119 -1.14 15.20 -13.24
N VAL A 120 -1.88 14.12 -12.98
CA VAL A 120 -3.13 14.21 -12.22
C VAL A 120 -2.88 14.57 -10.76
N TYR A 121 -1.81 14.05 -10.17
CA TYR A 121 -1.44 14.33 -8.78
C TYR A 121 -1.13 15.81 -8.55
N SER A 122 -0.44 16.46 -9.50
CA SER A 122 -0.16 17.91 -9.44
C SER A 122 -1.43 18.75 -9.60
N ILE A 123 -2.34 18.38 -10.52
CA ILE A 123 -3.64 19.07 -10.71
C ILE A 123 -4.50 19.01 -9.45
N LEU A 124 -4.49 17.88 -8.75
CA LEU A 124 -5.30 17.69 -7.54
C LEU A 124 -4.67 18.27 -6.27
N GLY A 125 -3.48 18.88 -6.37
CA GLY A 125 -2.78 19.47 -5.21
C GLY A 125 -2.20 18.43 -4.23
N GLY A 126 -1.92 17.21 -4.71
CA GLY A 126 -1.38 16.13 -3.89
C GLY A 126 -2.41 15.30 -3.12
N ALA A 127 -1.93 14.51 -2.14
CA ALA A 127 -2.70 13.71 -1.16
C ALA A 127 -4.12 13.31 -1.62
N SER A 128 -4.18 12.60 -2.73
CA SER A 128 -5.43 12.32 -3.42
C SER A 128 -5.92 10.90 -3.13
N ARG A 129 -7.25 10.74 -3.16
CA ARG A 129 -7.88 9.42 -3.15
C ARG A 129 -8.10 8.95 -4.59
N VAL A 130 -8.05 7.63 -4.80
CA VAL A 130 -8.23 7.00 -6.12
C VAL A 130 -9.58 7.38 -6.74
N ASP A 131 -10.65 7.54 -5.94
CA ASP A 131 -11.96 7.97 -6.43
C ASP A 131 -11.95 9.36 -7.09
N ARG A 132 -11.14 10.30 -6.57
CA ARG A 132 -10.96 11.63 -7.19
C ARG A 132 -10.03 11.57 -8.39
N LEU A 133 -9.06 10.66 -8.38
CA LEU A 133 -8.14 10.46 -9.47
C LEU A 133 -8.88 9.93 -10.72
N LEU A 134 -9.80 8.98 -10.55
CA LEU A 134 -10.54 8.35 -11.64
C LEU A 134 -11.37 9.33 -12.48
N SER A 135 -11.87 10.42 -11.90
CA SER A 135 -12.65 11.42 -12.66
C SER A 135 -11.81 12.28 -13.60
N VAL A 136 -10.50 12.36 -13.35
CA VAL A 136 -9.54 13.15 -14.14
C VAL A 136 -8.60 12.28 -14.97
N LEU A 137 -8.50 10.99 -14.65
CA LEU A 137 -7.76 10.04 -15.46
C LEU A 137 -8.44 9.83 -16.82
N SER A 138 -7.69 10.10 -17.87
CA SER A 138 -8.04 9.75 -19.25
C SER A 138 -7.74 8.26 -19.55
N ARG A 139 -7.67 7.86 -20.82
CA ARG A 139 -7.56 6.45 -21.27
C ARG A 139 -6.36 5.68 -20.68
N SER A 140 -6.58 4.56 -20.03
CA SER A 140 -5.53 3.62 -19.57
C SER A 140 -4.65 3.12 -20.72
N LEU A 141 -3.43 2.70 -20.40
CA LEU A 141 -2.55 1.98 -21.33
C LEU A 141 -3.15 0.60 -21.64
N VAL A 142 -3.56 -0.10 -20.59
CA VAL A 142 -4.21 -1.41 -20.65
C VAL A 142 -5.38 -1.42 -19.68
N THR A 143 -6.50 -1.99 -20.12
CA THR A 143 -7.61 -2.36 -19.23
C THR A 143 -7.82 -3.87 -19.37
N LEU A 144 -7.77 -4.56 -18.24
CA LEU A 144 -8.03 -6.00 -18.15
C LEU A 144 -9.33 -6.20 -17.40
N GLU A 145 -10.24 -6.97 -17.98
CA GLU A 145 -11.35 -7.55 -17.24
C GLU A 145 -10.83 -8.80 -16.53
N LEU A 146 -10.97 -8.82 -15.21
CA LEU A 146 -10.49 -9.89 -14.35
C LEU A 146 -11.66 -10.78 -13.98
N PRO A 147 -11.67 -12.07 -14.38
CA PRO A 147 -12.70 -12.99 -13.96
C PRO A 147 -12.57 -13.28 -12.46
N LEU A 148 -13.64 -13.87 -11.91
CA LEU A 148 -13.55 -14.53 -10.60
C LEU A 148 -12.66 -15.77 -10.78
N VAL A 149 -11.56 -15.79 -10.04
CA VAL A 149 -10.56 -16.85 -10.07
C VAL A 149 -10.43 -17.46 -8.68
N GLU A 150 -10.16 -18.76 -8.62
CA GLU A 150 -10.08 -19.50 -7.36
C GLU A 150 -8.67 -19.49 -6.76
N SER A 151 -7.67 -19.05 -7.54
CA SER A 151 -6.28 -19.00 -7.08
C SER A 151 -5.46 -17.85 -7.68
N PRO A 152 -4.39 -17.38 -6.98
CA PRO A 152 -3.44 -16.42 -7.55
C PRO A 152 -2.74 -16.92 -8.82
N THR A 153 -2.51 -18.23 -8.94
CA THR A 153 -1.90 -18.84 -10.12
C THR A 153 -2.78 -18.72 -11.35
N GLU A 154 -4.09 -18.89 -11.16
CA GLU A 154 -5.07 -18.68 -12.22
C GLU A 154 -5.15 -17.19 -12.60
N LEU A 155 -5.13 -16.28 -11.62
CA LEU A 155 -5.09 -14.83 -11.87
C LEU A 155 -3.92 -14.44 -12.78
N ALA A 156 -2.74 -15.00 -12.55
CA ALA A 156 -1.52 -14.67 -13.28
C ALA A 156 -1.67 -14.88 -14.80
N GLN A 157 -2.52 -15.82 -15.24
CA GLN A 157 -2.78 -16.09 -16.65
C GLN A 157 -3.46 -14.91 -17.37
N TYR A 158 -4.18 -14.07 -16.63
CA TYR A 158 -4.87 -12.90 -17.17
C TYR A 158 -4.00 -11.64 -17.17
N LEU A 159 -2.84 -11.67 -16.50
CA LEU A 159 -1.97 -10.51 -16.32
C LEU A 159 -0.92 -10.35 -17.43
N SER A 160 -0.79 -11.31 -18.35
CA SER A 160 0.19 -11.26 -19.45
C SER A 160 0.15 -9.94 -20.25
N PRO A 161 -1.01 -9.38 -20.64
CA PRO A 161 -1.02 -8.14 -21.40
C PRO A 161 -0.55 -6.93 -20.59
N ALA A 162 -0.76 -6.94 -19.27
CA ALA A 162 -0.20 -5.89 -18.40
C ALA A 162 1.31 -6.07 -18.25
N ALA A 163 1.81 -7.31 -18.13
CA ALA A 163 3.24 -7.58 -18.07
C ALA A 163 3.97 -7.16 -19.37
N GLU A 164 3.38 -7.45 -20.54
CA GLU A 164 3.89 -7.01 -21.84
C GLU A 164 3.95 -5.49 -21.98
N ALA A 165 2.98 -4.76 -21.42
CA ALA A 165 2.97 -3.30 -21.44
C ALA A 165 3.98 -2.65 -20.47
N ILE A 166 4.48 -3.41 -19.49
CA ILE A 166 5.48 -2.96 -18.51
C ILE A 166 6.90 -3.36 -18.94
N ALA A 167 7.05 -4.45 -19.71
CA ALA A 167 8.32 -4.87 -20.26
C ALA A 167 8.78 -3.91 -21.38
N PRO A 168 10.05 -3.44 -21.37
CA PRO A 168 10.61 -2.56 -22.38
C PRO A 168 10.73 -3.20 -23.77
#